data_AF-A0A658ICN6-F1
#
_entry.id   AF-A0A658ICN6-F1
#
_cell.length_a   1.000
_cell.length_b   1.000
_cell.length_c   1.000
_cell.angle_alpha   90.00
_cell.angle_beta   90.00
_cell.angle_gamma   90.00
#
_symmetry.space_group_name_H-M   'P 1'
#
loop_
_entity.id
_entity.type
_entity.pdbx_description
1 polymer ?
#
loop_
_entity_poly.entity_id
_entity_poly.type
_entity_poly.pdbx_seq_one_letter_code
_entity_poly.pdbx_strand_id
1 'polypeptide(L)' 'NYGETSGWYESAAYSETKTKSKVNRLALQMAYPLSDSFRLQAEYYIEDVKYKKGYTMGKEDSSSKYMKVGVRATF' A
#
# COMPACT_ATOMS: atom_id res chain seq x y z
N ASN A 1 -12.70 -4.09 -8.64
CA ASN A 1 -11.57 -3.40 -9.29
C ASN A 1 -10.28 -3.89 -8.66
N TYR A 2 -9.53 -4.70 -9.40
CA TYR A 2 -8.18 -5.14 -9.05
C TYR A 2 -7.21 -4.11 -9.64
N GLY A 3 -6.40 -3.47 -8.80
CA GLY A 3 -5.44 -2.45 -9.23
C GLY A 3 -4.05 -2.83 -8.76
N GLU A 4 -3.28 -3.49 -9.62
CA GLU A 4 -1.83 -3.63 -9.40
C GLU A 4 -1.16 -2.30 -9.77
N THR A 5 -0.60 -1.63 -8.78
CA THR A 5 0.34 -0.52 -9.00
C THR A 5 1.73 -1.08 -8.69
N SER A 6 2.59 -1.10 -9.71
CA SER A 6 3.99 -1.51 -9.56
C SER A 6 4.88 -0.45 -10.20
N GLY A 7 5.69 0.22 -9.38
CA GLY A 7 6.57 1.30 -9.81
C GLY A 7 7.81 1.36 -8.94
N TRP A 8 8.93 1.79 -9.52
CA TRP A 8 10.13 2.10 -8.75
C TRP A 8 9.99 3.52 -8.19
N TYR A 9 10.08 3.67 -6.87
CA TYR A 9 9.95 4.97 -6.20
C TYR A 9 11.31 5.43 -5.69
N GLU A 10 11.68 6.68 -5.97
CA GLU A 10 12.84 7.34 -5.35
C GLU A 10 12.39 8.01 -4.05
N SER A 11 13.10 7.77 -2.95
CA SER A 11 12.84 8.42 -1.67
C SER A 11 13.16 9.92 -1.75
N ALA A 12 12.26 10.79 -1.28
CA ALA A 12 12.36 12.25 -1.35
C ALA A 12 13.40 12.91 -0.41
N ALA A 13 14.25 12.14 0.29
CA ALA A 13 15.21 12.68 1.24
C ALA A 13 16.50 13.17 0.54
N TYR A 14 16.95 14.35 0.95
CA TYR A 14 18.06 15.13 0.40
C TYR A 14 19.42 14.40 0.53
N SER A 15 20.16 14.38 -0.59
CA SER A 15 21.62 14.21 -0.78
C SER A 15 22.33 13.00 -0.14
N GLU A 16 23.12 12.31 -0.98
CA GLU A 16 24.09 11.24 -0.70
C GLU A 16 23.61 9.80 -0.58
N THR A 17 22.35 9.51 -0.23
CA THR A 17 21.93 8.11 0.07
C THR A 17 20.57 7.74 -0.52
N LYS A 18 20.49 7.63 -1.85
CA LYS A 18 19.25 7.26 -2.54
C LYS A 18 18.90 5.78 -2.34
N THR A 19 17.91 5.48 -1.51
CA THR A 19 17.26 4.16 -1.54
C THR A 19 16.37 4.02 -2.76
N LYS A 20 16.53 2.94 -3.53
CA LYS A 20 15.61 2.58 -4.63
C LYS A 20 14.79 1.37 -4.22
N SER A 21 13.48 1.54 -4.07
CA SER A 21 12.56 0.46 -3.75
C SER A 21 11.47 0.31 -4.81
N LYS A 22 11.02 -0.92 -4.99
CA LYS A 22 9.80 -1.27 -5.71
C LYS A 22 8.79 -1.69 -4.67
N VAL A 23 7.66 -0.99 -4.62
CA VAL A 23 6.54 -1.35 -3.76
C VAL A 23 5.51 -2.05 -4.65
N ASN A 24 5.25 -3.32 -4.38
CA ASN A 24 4.12 -4.05 -4.94
C ASN A 24 3.01 -4.04 -3.89
N ARG A 25 1.87 -3.45 -4.22
CA ARG A 25 0.70 -3.43 -3.34
C ARG A 25 -0.43 -4.24 -3.98
N LEU A 26 -0.83 -5.30 -3.30
CA LEU A 26 -2.07 -6.01 -3.57
C LEU A 26 -3.14 -5.51 -2.60
N ALA A 27 -4.31 -5.14 -3.11
CA ALA A 27 -5.44 -4.70 -2.29
C ALA A 27 -6.70 -5.50 -2.63
N LEU A 28 -7.33 -6.08 -1.62
CA LEU A 28 -8.65 -6.69 -1.70
C LEU A 28 -9.65 -5.76 -1.02
N GLN A 29 -10.62 -5.25 -1.77
CA GLN A 29 -11.61 -4.30 -1.28
C GLN A 29 -12.99 -4.96 -1.27
N MET A 30 -13.65 -4.90 -0.12
CA MET A 30 -15.05 -5.31 0.06
C MET A 30 -15.84 -4.11 0.53
N ALA A 31 -17.02 -3.93 -0.06
CA ALA A 31 -17.94 -2.89 0.36
C ALA A 31 -19.36 -3.46 0.47
N TYR A 32 -19.99 -3.30 1.62
CA TYR A 32 -21.33 -3.81 1.89
C TYR A 32 -22.27 -2.65 2.21
N PRO A 33 -23.32 -2.41 1.41
CA PRO A 33 -24.32 -1.39 1.72
C PRO A 33 -25.17 -1.85 2.91
N LEU A 34 -25.22 -1.04 3.96
CA LEU A 34 -26.14 -1.23 5.09
C LEU A 34 -27.47 -0.49 4.84
N SER A 35 -27.40 0.66 4.19
CA SER A 35 -28.55 1.43 3.72
C SER A 35 -28.13 2.39 2.60
N ASP A 36 -29.07 3.19 2.08
CA ASP A 36 -28.78 4.23 1.08
C ASP A 36 -27.74 5.25 1.57
N SER A 37 -27.66 5.45 2.89
CA SER A 37 -26.75 6.41 3.53
C SER A 37 -25.51 5.77 4.13
N PHE A 38 -25.49 4.45 4.39
CA PHE A 38 -24.39 3.79 5.11
C PHE A 38 -23.78 2.62 4.33
N ARG A 39 -22.45 2.57 4.28
CA ARG A 39 -21.69 1.48 3.68
C ARG A 39 -20.53 1.03 4.56
N LEU A 40 -20.44 -0.25 4.85
CA LEU A 40 -19.24 -0.86 5.41
C LEU A 40 -18.19 -1.01 4.32
N GLN A 41 -16.94 -0.68 4.64
CA GLN A 41 -15.81 -0.87 3.76
C GLN A 41 -14.71 -1.61 4.52
N ALA A 42 -14.23 -2.69 3.92
CA ALA A 42 -13.09 -3.44 4.40
C ALA A 42 -12.06 -3.52 3.27
N GLU A 43 -10.83 -3.16 3.56
CA GLU A 43 -9.73 -3.18 2.61
C GLU A 43 -8.56 -3.93 3.22
N TYR A 44 -8.16 -5.03 2.59
CA TYR A 44 -7.01 -5.81 3.00
C TYR A 44 -5.85 -5.54 2.05
N TYR A 45 -4.69 -5.22 2.61
CA TYR A 45 -3.49 -4.85 1.87
C TYR A 45 -2.36 -5.84 2.16
N ILE A 46 -1.69 -6.26 1.09
CA ILE A 46 -0.39 -6.93 1.13
C ILE A 46 0.58 -6.01 0.39
N GLU A 47 1.60 -5.51 1.08
CA GLU A 47 2.63 -4.65 0.54
C GLU A 47 3.99 -5.35 0.61
N ASP A 48 4.58 -5.63 -0.55
CA ASP A 48 5.94 -6.11 -0.66
C ASP A 48 6.85 -4.98 -1.12
N VAL A 49 7.78 -4.59 -0.26
CA VAL A 49 8.81 -3.60 -0.53
C VAL A 49 10.11 -4.32 -0.83
N LYS A 50 10.54 -4.25 -2.09
CA LYS A 50 11.82 -4.80 -2.54
C LYS A 50 12.81 -3.66 -2.79
N TYR A 51 13.97 -3.70 -2.15
CA TYR A 51 15.04 -2.73 -2.38
C TYR A 51 15.98 -3.23 -3.48
N LYS A 52 16.46 -2.31 -4.32
CA LYS A 52 17.43 -2.66 -5.36
C LYS A 52 18.79 -2.94 -4.70
N LYS A 53 19.39 -4.08 -5.03
CA LYS A 53 20.74 -4.47 -4.58
C LYS A 53 21.74 -3.33 -4.84
N GLY A 54 22.51 -2.95 -3.81
CA GLY A 54 23.46 -1.82 -3.86
C GLY A 54 22.86 -0.44 -3.53
N TYR A 55 21.54 -0.35 -3.34
CA TYR A 55 20.82 0.88 -2.94
C TYR A 55 19.96 0.64 -1.68
N THR A 56 20.32 -0.35 -0.87
CA THR A 56 19.53 -0.76 0.30
C THR A 56 19.75 0.15 1.51
N MET A 57 20.93 0.79 1.63
CA MET A 57 21.27 1.66 2.76
C MET A 57 21.00 1.03 4.13
N GLY A 58 21.24 -0.28 4.27
CA GLY A 58 20.95 -1.04 5.49
C GLY A 58 19.47 -1.39 5.70
N LYS A 59 18.59 -1.07 4.75
CA LYS A 59 17.20 -1.52 4.76
C LYS A 59 17.06 -2.88 4.08
N GLU A 60 16.38 -3.79 4.77
CA GLU A 60 16.04 -5.10 4.24
C GLU A 60 14.69 -5.06 3.51
N ASP A 61 14.49 -6.02 2.61
CA ASP A 61 13.19 -6.24 1.99
C ASP A 61 12.14 -6.49 3.09
N SER A 62 10.96 -5.93 2.92
CA SER A 62 9.90 -6.00 3.93
C SER A 62 8.58 -6.35 3.27
N SER A 63 7.84 -7.25 3.92
CA SER A 63 6.46 -7.59 3.56
C SER A 63 5.56 -7.17 4.71
N SER A 64 4.58 -6.33 4.43
CA SER A 64 3.62 -5.83 5.41
C SER A 64 2.20 -6.21 4.99
N LYS A 65 1.43 -6.72 5.95
CA LYS A 65 0.01 -7.05 5.76
C LYS A 65 -0.82 -6.25 6.74
N TYR A 66 -1.81 -5.51 6.25
CA TYR A 66 -2.68 -4.73 7.11
C TYR A 66 -4.11 -4.68 6.56
N MET A 67 -5.06 -4.43 7.45
CA MET A 67 -6.47 -4.31 7.12
C MET A 67 -7.00 -2.96 7.58
N LYS A 68 -7.77 -2.30 6.74
CA LYS A 68 -8.56 -1.11 7.08
C LYS A 68 -10.02 -1.51 7.09
N VAL A 69 -10.73 -1.18 8.16
CA VAL A 69 -12.17 -1.36 8.28
C VAL A 69 -12.78 -0.02 8.63
N GLY A 70 -13.84 0.37 7.94
CA GLY A 70 -14.49 1.65 8.14
C GLY A 70 -15.96 1.63 7.75
N VAL A 71 -16.66 2.66 8.19
CA VAL A 71 -18.05 2.94 7.80
C VAL A 71 -18.05 4.26 7.05
N ARG A 72 -18.63 4.28 5.86
CA ARG A 72 -18.89 5.49 5.09
C ARG A 72 -20.34 5.88 5.25
N ALA A 73 -20.58 7.07 5.79
CA ALA A 73 -21.88 7.72 5.78
C ALA A 73 -21.93 8.72 4.60
N THR A 74 -23.08 8.81 3.95
CA THR A 74 -23.39 9.79 2.90
C THR A 74 -24.64 10.55 3.34
N PHE A 75 -24.53 11.88 3.45
CA PHE A 75 -25.58 12.81 3.86
C PHE A 75 -25.61 14.00 2.89
#